data_AF-A0A5J5RNP0-F1
#
_entry.id   AF-A0A5J5RNP0-F1
#
_cell.length_a   1.000
_cell.length_b   1.000
_cell.length_c   1.000
_cell.angle_alpha   90.00
_cell.angle_beta   90.00
_cell.angle_gamma   90.00
#
_symmetry.space_group_name_H-M   'P 1'
#
loop_
_entity.id
_entity.type
_entity.pdbx_description
1 polymer ?
#
loop_
_entity_poly.entity_id
_entity_poly.type
_entity_poly.pdbx_seq_one_letter_code
_entity_poly.pdbx_strand_id
1 'polypeptide(L)'
;MEVEKGKGTDVSDVQGEDDLDEEPGEEIESAPPLKVGEERELGNSGIKKKLLNNGIHWETPEFGDEVTVHFVGTLLNGIKFCSTRDNGEPMTFKLGEGKVAKGLDNGITTMKKGERVLFTLPPDFGYGAEGRDGVPPDSIVQFDVELLSWITVVDICKDGGIIKKIMEKGERNERPSDLDEVLVKYQVALADGTIVAKTPEEGYEFYVKDGHLFPALTKAIVTMKRGEKVKLIVQPKYAFGDKGKEATDGFPSIPPNSVLNVELELISFKPVIDVTGDSKVFKKILKEGEGALVANEGAAVTISYIAWLEDGTVFERKGVDGEQPLEFITDEEQVIPGLDRAAATMKKGEQALLTVSPEYGFGSVVAERDLAVVPPSSNLVYEVEMLDFVKEKAPWELNNQEKIEAAGKKKEEGNILFKDGNYQRAGKKYDKAVDYVSEDGLFQDDEQKQIKALRISCWLNGAACSLKLSDFWGAIQLCSKVLDFESHNVKALYRRAQAYMKTSDLISAEMDIKKALEADPQNREVKLLQKTLRQLQIESNKRDAKLFTNMFARMSKRSSMPIKKLKVEIAEPEKSEEAAATERECVAEPSTPSEDRMAVDQS
;
A
#
# COMPACT_ATOMS: atom_id res chain seq x y z
N MET A 1 77.56 1.61 -6.44
CA MET A 1 77.64 1.43 -4.97
C MET A 1 76.22 1.19 -4.51
N GLU A 2 75.86 -0.10 -4.33
CA GLU A 2 75.71 -0.75 -3.00
C GLU A 2 74.46 -0.22 -2.29
N VAL A 3 73.29 -0.88 -2.43
CA VAL A 3 72.74 -2.01 -1.63
C VAL A 3 72.69 -1.71 -0.11
N GLU A 4 71.49 -1.47 0.44
CA GLU A 4 70.81 -2.36 1.43
C GLU A 4 69.54 -1.75 2.08
N LYS A 5 68.46 -2.55 2.02
CA LYS A 5 67.49 -2.97 3.08
C LYS A 5 66.49 -2.02 3.77
N GLY A 6 65.25 -2.54 3.78
CA GLY A 6 64.22 -2.43 4.85
C GLY A 6 62.97 -1.67 4.39
N LYS A 7 61.72 -2.11 4.59
CA LYS A 7 61.07 -3.20 5.33
C LYS A 7 59.66 -3.32 4.72
N GLY A 8 59.16 -4.54 4.53
CA GLY A 8 57.75 -4.83 4.30
C GLY A 8 57.16 -5.43 5.58
N THR A 9 56.06 -4.85 6.03
CA THR A 9 55.15 -5.22 7.14
C THR A 9 54.01 -4.19 7.03
N ASP A 10 52.74 -4.44 7.24
CA ASP A 10 51.93 -5.61 7.57
C ASP A 10 50.49 -5.10 7.35
N VAL A 11 49.58 -5.94 6.89
CA VAL A 11 48.19 -5.55 6.65
C VAL A 11 47.39 -6.07 7.83
N SER A 12 47.08 -5.20 8.79
CA SER A 12 46.00 -5.42 9.74
C SER A 12 45.36 -4.10 10.19
N ASP A 13 44.03 -4.15 10.29
CA ASP A 13 43.13 -3.33 11.09
C ASP A 13 42.91 -1.86 10.71
N VAL A 14 41.73 -1.55 10.17
CA VAL A 14 40.75 -0.64 10.81
C VAL A 14 39.34 -1.10 10.44
N GLN A 15 38.58 -1.50 11.46
CA GLN A 15 37.15 -1.78 11.45
C GLN A 15 36.36 -0.47 11.23
N GLY A 16 35.30 -0.54 10.41
CA GLY A 16 34.24 0.47 10.34
C GLY A 16 32.92 -0.22 10.66
N GLU A 17 32.38 0.11 11.81
CA GLU A 17 31.08 -0.32 12.36
C GLU A 17 29.95 0.35 11.57
N ASP A 18 28.97 -0.44 11.15
CA ASP A 18 27.62 0.02 10.81
C ASP A 18 26.65 -0.83 11.65
N ASP A 19 26.34 -0.33 12.85
CA ASP A 19 25.31 -0.86 13.73
C ASP A 19 23.92 -0.50 13.16
N LEU A 20 23.22 -1.51 12.66
CA LEU A 20 21.77 -1.47 12.49
C LEU A 20 21.16 -2.29 13.63
N ASP A 21 20.45 -1.60 14.52
CA ASP A 21 19.67 -2.17 15.62
C ASP A 21 18.58 -3.12 15.07
N GLU A 22 18.95 -4.38 14.82
CA GLU A 22 18.00 -5.48 14.76
C GLU A 22 17.67 -5.89 16.20
N GLU A 23 16.38 -5.83 16.57
CA GLU A 23 15.93 -6.46 17.81
C GLU A 23 16.44 -7.91 17.84
N PRO A 24 16.97 -8.42 18.98
CA PRO A 24 17.58 -9.73 19.02
C PRO A 24 16.52 -10.80 18.77
N GLY A 25 16.41 -11.22 17.51
CA GLY A 25 15.79 -12.47 17.13
C GLY A 25 16.55 -13.58 17.84
N GLU A 26 15.82 -14.52 18.44
CA GLU A 26 16.42 -15.73 19.01
C GLU A 26 17.25 -16.42 17.93
N GLU A 27 18.58 -16.31 18.01
CA GLU A 27 19.50 -17.16 17.26
C GLU A 27 19.27 -18.60 17.72
N ILE A 28 18.45 -19.32 16.99
CA ILE A 28 18.33 -20.77 17.16
C ILE A 28 19.67 -21.34 16.67
N GLU A 29 20.59 -21.68 17.57
CA GLU A 29 21.82 -22.42 17.26
C GLU A 29 21.43 -23.71 16.51
N SER A 30 21.42 -23.64 15.18
CA SER A 30 21.14 -24.81 14.36
C SER A 30 22.35 -25.74 14.48
N ALA A 31 22.17 -26.86 15.20
CA ALA A 31 23.21 -27.85 15.40
C ALA A 31 23.87 -28.24 14.05
N PRO A 32 25.20 -28.43 14.01
CA PRO A 32 25.94 -28.61 12.76
C PRO A 32 25.39 -29.79 11.91
N PRO A 33 25.50 -29.78 10.57
CA PRO A 33 25.02 -30.87 9.72
C PRO A 33 25.65 -32.22 10.11
N LEU A 34 24.84 -33.28 10.18
CA LEU A 34 25.29 -34.63 10.54
C LEU A 34 26.14 -35.22 9.40
N LYS A 35 27.30 -35.84 9.69
CA LYS A 35 28.13 -36.52 8.67
C LYS A 35 27.71 -37.99 8.52
N VAL A 36 28.01 -38.58 7.36
CA VAL A 36 27.73 -40.01 7.11
C VAL A 36 28.43 -40.87 8.16
N GLY A 37 27.67 -41.75 8.79
CA GLY A 37 28.10 -42.63 9.88
C GLY A 37 27.91 -42.03 11.28
N GLU A 38 27.69 -40.72 11.41
CA GLU A 38 27.41 -40.08 12.69
C GLU A 38 25.96 -40.33 13.13
N GLU A 39 25.77 -40.40 14.45
CA GLU A 39 24.48 -40.57 15.10
C GLU A 39 24.21 -39.40 16.04
N ARG A 40 22.98 -38.88 16.03
CA ARG A 40 22.54 -37.79 16.90
C ARG A 40 21.13 -38.06 17.40
N GLU A 41 20.86 -37.68 18.64
CA GLU A 41 19.50 -37.68 19.18
C GLU A 41 18.70 -36.48 18.65
N LEU A 42 17.46 -36.72 18.23
CA LEU A 42 16.56 -35.68 17.76
C LEU A 42 15.86 -35.01 18.95
N GLY A 43 16.35 -33.84 19.35
CA GLY A 43 15.85 -33.12 20.53
C GLY A 43 15.96 -33.98 21.79
N ASN A 44 14.93 -33.94 22.65
CA ASN A 44 14.84 -34.73 23.88
C ASN A 44 13.89 -35.93 23.74
N SER A 45 13.69 -36.43 22.52
CA SER A 45 12.71 -37.47 22.21
C SER A 45 13.23 -38.90 22.44
N GLY A 46 14.54 -39.09 22.65
CA GLY A 46 15.16 -40.41 22.63
C GLY A 46 15.29 -41.03 21.24
N ILE A 47 14.76 -40.39 20.19
CA ILE A 47 14.91 -40.85 18.81
C ILE A 47 16.35 -40.58 18.35
N LYS A 48 17.07 -41.64 17.98
CA LYS A 48 18.43 -41.49 17.42
C LYS A 48 18.40 -41.57 15.91
N LYS A 49 19.00 -40.58 15.26
CA LYS A 49 19.18 -40.47 13.81
C LYS A 49 20.63 -40.75 13.47
N LYS A 50 20.89 -41.83 12.72
CA LYS A 50 22.21 -42.12 12.15
C LYS A 50 22.21 -41.97 10.64
N LEU A 51 23.03 -41.07 10.10
CA LEU A 51 23.08 -40.82 8.67
C LEU A 51 23.82 -41.95 7.95
N LEU A 52 23.19 -42.60 6.97
CA LEU A 52 23.79 -43.66 6.16
C LEU A 52 24.18 -43.18 4.76
N ASN A 53 23.39 -42.29 4.16
CA ASN A 53 23.68 -41.64 2.89
C ASN A 53 23.14 -40.21 2.87
N ASN A 54 23.90 -39.29 2.29
CA ASN A 54 23.49 -37.90 2.16
C ASN A 54 22.31 -37.76 1.20
N GLY A 55 21.36 -36.91 1.55
CA GLY A 55 20.36 -36.42 0.61
C GLY A 55 20.89 -35.27 -0.25
N ILE A 56 20.07 -34.86 -1.22
CA ILE A 56 20.26 -33.70 -2.07
C ILE A 56 19.46 -32.51 -1.53
N HIS A 57 19.95 -31.30 -1.79
CA HIS A 57 19.36 -30.03 -1.35
C HIS A 57 19.24 -29.90 0.17
N TRP A 58 18.63 -28.80 0.63
CA TRP A 58 18.49 -28.49 2.06
C TRP A 58 17.06 -28.67 2.58
N GLU A 59 16.07 -28.73 1.68
CA GLU A 59 14.65 -28.85 2.03
C GLU A 59 14.32 -30.22 2.62
N THR A 60 13.34 -30.23 3.53
CA THR A 60 12.79 -31.43 4.17
C THR A 60 11.26 -31.37 4.13
N PRO A 61 10.55 -32.51 4.22
CA PRO A 61 9.09 -32.53 4.21
C PRO A 61 8.51 -32.02 5.54
N GLU A 62 7.29 -31.48 5.48
CA GLU A 62 6.54 -31.03 6.65
C GLU A 62 5.39 -32.01 7.00
N PHE A 63 4.85 -31.90 8.21
CA PHE A 63 3.65 -32.66 8.57
C PHE A 63 2.49 -32.31 7.64
N GLY A 64 1.82 -33.34 7.11
CA GLY A 64 0.77 -33.20 6.12
C GLY A 64 1.23 -33.40 4.68
N ASP A 65 2.54 -33.37 4.40
CA ASP A 65 3.07 -33.70 3.07
C ASP A 65 2.89 -35.17 2.74
N GLU A 66 2.78 -35.47 1.45
CA GLU A 66 2.70 -36.84 0.96
C GLU A 66 4.11 -37.34 0.61
N VAL A 67 4.70 -38.15 1.50
CA VAL A 67 6.07 -38.65 1.39
C VAL A 67 6.10 -40.03 0.76
N THR A 68 7.11 -40.30 -0.06
CA THR A 68 7.40 -41.61 -0.64
C THR A 68 8.73 -42.10 -0.10
N VAL A 69 8.71 -43.24 0.60
CA VAL A 69 9.88 -43.79 1.29
C VAL A 69 10.07 -45.28 1.03
N HIS A 70 11.33 -45.72 1.08
CA HIS A 70 11.65 -47.11 1.38
C HIS A 70 12.02 -47.25 2.85
N PHE A 71 11.61 -48.35 3.50
CA PHE A 71 12.05 -48.64 4.87
C PHE A 71 12.19 -50.13 5.14
N VAL A 72 13.01 -50.47 6.12
CA VAL A 72 13.15 -51.79 6.72
C VAL A 72 13.13 -51.63 8.24
N GLY A 73 12.17 -52.26 8.91
CA GLY A 73 12.02 -52.25 10.37
C GLY A 73 12.55 -53.54 11.01
N THR A 74 13.44 -53.40 11.99
CA THR A 74 14.09 -54.50 12.72
C THR A 74 14.07 -54.28 14.23
N LEU A 75 14.03 -55.36 15.00
CA LEU A 75 14.38 -55.35 16.42
C LEU A 75 15.90 -55.18 16.61
N LEU A 76 16.36 -54.82 17.81
CA LEU A 76 17.80 -54.69 18.11
C LEU A 76 18.59 -56.00 17.92
N ASN A 77 17.93 -57.15 18.00
CA ASN A 77 18.54 -58.45 17.72
C ASN A 77 18.61 -58.78 16.21
N GLY A 78 18.23 -57.85 15.32
CA GLY A 78 18.27 -57.99 13.88
C GLY A 78 17.05 -58.68 13.26
N ILE A 79 16.06 -59.12 14.05
CA ILE A 79 14.83 -59.72 13.52
C ILE A 79 14.04 -58.65 12.79
N LYS A 80 13.85 -58.84 11.49
CA LYS A 80 13.05 -57.98 10.61
C LYS A 80 11.56 -58.27 10.78
N PHE A 81 10.76 -57.24 10.99
CA PHE A 81 9.30 -57.35 11.15
C PHE A 81 8.51 -56.61 10.06
N CYS A 82 9.12 -55.65 9.35
CA CYS A 82 8.52 -55.02 8.18
C CYS A 82 9.57 -54.55 7.17
N SER A 83 9.22 -54.51 5.89
CA SER A 83 10.12 -54.05 4.82
C SER A 83 9.32 -53.70 3.57
N THR A 84 9.54 -52.51 3.03
CA THR A 84 9.06 -52.17 1.67
C THR A 84 10.08 -52.58 0.61
N ARG A 85 11.34 -52.80 1.01
CA ARG A 85 12.42 -53.21 0.10
C ARG A 85 12.32 -54.68 -0.31
N ASP A 86 11.67 -55.53 0.48
CA ASP A 86 11.51 -56.96 0.18
C ASP A 86 10.69 -57.20 -1.09
N ASN A 87 9.69 -56.33 -1.32
CA ASN A 87 8.83 -56.37 -2.51
C ASN A 87 9.25 -55.34 -3.57
N GLY A 88 10.22 -54.48 -3.28
CA GLY A 88 10.69 -53.42 -4.17
C GLY A 88 9.70 -52.28 -4.38
N GLU A 89 8.61 -52.21 -3.61
CA GLU A 89 7.55 -51.20 -3.76
C GLU A 89 7.66 -50.15 -2.65
N PRO A 90 8.01 -48.89 -2.96
CA PRO A 90 8.00 -47.81 -1.98
C PRO A 90 6.61 -47.58 -1.39
N MET A 91 6.56 -47.09 -0.16
CA MET A 91 5.30 -46.68 0.46
C MET A 91 5.12 -45.17 0.32
N THR A 92 3.95 -44.75 -0.14
CA THR A 92 3.54 -43.33 -0.15
C THR A 92 2.46 -43.11 0.89
N PHE A 93 2.62 -42.11 1.74
CA PHE A 93 1.65 -41.78 2.78
C PHE A 93 1.75 -40.31 3.20
N LYS A 94 0.69 -39.83 3.86
CA LYS A 94 0.66 -38.48 4.43
C LYS A 94 1.35 -38.45 5.79
N LEU A 95 2.40 -37.63 5.89
CA LEU A 95 3.30 -37.57 7.04
C LEU A 95 2.57 -37.02 8.28
N GLY A 96 2.67 -37.71 9.42
CA GLY A 96 2.04 -37.30 10.68
C GLY A 96 0.62 -37.81 10.91
N GLU A 97 0.04 -38.59 9.99
CA GLU A 97 -1.29 -39.20 10.17
C GLU A 97 -1.23 -40.60 10.81
N GLY A 98 -0.09 -40.98 11.40
CA GLY A 98 0.06 -42.26 12.12
C GLY A 98 0.04 -43.50 11.22
N LYS A 99 0.41 -43.34 9.94
CA LYS A 99 0.56 -44.48 8.99
C LYS A 99 1.83 -45.29 9.26
N VAL A 100 2.81 -44.70 9.94
CA VAL A 100 4.06 -45.31 10.38
C VAL A 100 4.24 -45.11 11.90
N ALA A 101 5.31 -45.67 12.48
CA ALA A 101 5.62 -45.44 13.89
C ALA A 101 5.78 -43.94 14.17
N LYS A 102 5.34 -43.47 15.34
CA LYS A 102 5.36 -42.05 15.72
C LYS A 102 6.76 -41.42 15.58
N GLY A 103 7.81 -42.16 15.92
CA GLY A 103 9.19 -41.71 15.78
C GLY A 103 9.66 -41.61 14.32
N LEU A 104 9.07 -42.38 13.40
CA LEU A 104 9.31 -42.22 11.98
C LEU A 104 8.65 -40.96 11.42
N ASP A 105 7.40 -40.68 11.82
CA ASP A 105 6.74 -39.42 11.43
C ASP A 105 7.60 -38.21 11.83
N ASN A 106 8.16 -38.22 13.05
CA ASN A 106 9.06 -37.16 13.52
C ASN A 106 10.46 -37.21 12.89
N GLY A 107 10.95 -38.41 12.54
CA GLY A 107 12.28 -38.58 11.94
C GLY A 107 12.33 -38.09 10.50
N ILE A 108 11.31 -38.40 9.70
CA ILE A 108 11.25 -38.10 8.27
C ILE A 108 11.21 -36.59 7.99
N THR A 109 10.63 -35.77 8.88
CA THR A 109 10.66 -34.29 8.76
C THR A 109 12.08 -33.71 8.81
N THR A 110 13.06 -34.49 9.28
CA THR A 110 14.47 -34.09 9.32
C THR A 110 15.28 -34.59 8.13
N MET A 111 14.67 -35.38 7.22
CA MET A 111 15.35 -36.01 6.09
C MET A 111 15.28 -35.14 4.85
N LYS A 112 16.39 -35.11 4.11
CA LYS A 112 16.49 -34.52 2.78
C LYS A 112 16.10 -35.53 1.70
N LYS A 113 15.75 -35.04 0.51
CA LYS A 113 15.46 -35.93 -0.64
C LYS A 113 16.66 -36.84 -0.93
N GLY A 114 16.45 -38.14 -1.11
CA GLY A 114 17.49 -39.14 -1.33
C GLY A 114 18.31 -39.51 -0.09
N GLU A 115 18.06 -38.90 1.07
CA GLU A 115 18.76 -39.24 2.31
C GLU A 115 18.37 -40.65 2.78
N ARG A 116 19.37 -41.43 3.22
CA ARG A 116 19.15 -42.73 3.87
C ARG A 116 19.66 -42.67 5.29
N VAL A 117 18.82 -43.10 6.22
CA VAL A 117 19.01 -42.91 7.66
C VAL A 117 18.62 -44.17 8.41
N LEU A 118 19.37 -44.52 9.45
CA LEU A 118 18.94 -45.48 10.45
C LEU A 118 18.37 -44.74 11.65
N PHE A 119 17.06 -44.86 11.88
CA PHE A 119 16.42 -44.37 13.09
C PHE A 119 16.39 -45.47 14.15
N THR A 120 16.76 -45.14 15.39
CA THR A 120 16.51 -46.00 16.56
C THR A 120 15.45 -45.34 17.42
N LEU A 121 14.32 -46.02 17.61
CA LEU A 121 13.14 -45.48 18.27
C LEU A 121 12.93 -46.16 19.63
N PRO A 122 12.83 -45.40 20.73
CA PRO A 122 12.42 -45.94 22.03
C PRO A 122 10.94 -46.37 22.00
N PRO A 123 10.48 -47.17 22.99
CA PRO A 123 9.12 -47.71 22.99
C PRO A 123 8.02 -46.67 22.76
N ASP A 124 8.09 -45.51 23.42
CA ASP A 124 7.11 -44.42 23.33
C ASP A 124 6.98 -43.80 21.93
N PHE A 125 8.00 -43.94 21.10
CA PHE A 125 8.02 -43.49 19.70
C PHE A 125 8.02 -44.66 18.70
N GLY A 126 8.06 -45.89 19.19
CA GLY A 126 7.92 -47.14 18.44
C GLY A 126 6.48 -47.67 18.52
N TYR A 127 6.31 -48.74 19.30
CA TYR A 127 5.04 -49.48 19.44
C TYR A 127 4.56 -49.64 20.90
N GLY A 128 5.22 -48.97 21.86
CA GLY A 128 4.80 -48.89 23.27
C GLY A 128 4.66 -50.22 24.00
N ALA A 129 3.94 -50.18 25.12
CA ALA A 129 3.70 -51.32 26.01
C ALA A 129 2.79 -52.40 25.40
N GLU A 130 2.06 -52.08 24.33
CA GLU A 130 1.21 -53.06 23.65
C GLU A 130 1.99 -53.86 22.60
N GLY A 131 3.05 -53.28 22.02
CA GLY A 131 3.76 -53.87 20.89
C GLY A 131 2.89 -53.91 19.63
N ARG A 132 3.23 -54.80 18.70
CA ARG A 132 2.42 -55.13 17.51
C ARG A 132 2.81 -56.50 16.96
N ASP A 133 2.12 -56.96 15.92
CA ASP A 133 2.52 -58.18 15.20
C ASP A 133 4.02 -58.18 14.84
N GLY A 134 4.76 -59.15 15.41
CA GLY A 134 6.20 -59.29 15.22
C GLY A 134 7.10 -58.41 16.09
N VAL A 135 6.53 -57.55 16.95
CA VAL A 135 7.25 -56.64 17.86
C VAL A 135 6.73 -56.80 19.29
N PRO A 136 7.55 -57.31 20.23
CA PRO A 136 7.15 -57.44 21.63
C PRO A 136 6.84 -56.08 22.31
N PRO A 137 6.02 -56.09 23.38
CA PRO A 137 5.86 -54.95 24.30
C PRO A 137 7.19 -54.30 24.68
N ASP A 138 7.18 -52.96 24.80
CA ASP A 138 8.31 -52.15 25.28
C ASP A 138 9.62 -52.34 24.50
N SER A 139 9.53 -52.74 23.23
CA SER A 139 10.71 -52.96 22.38
C SER A 139 11.27 -51.66 21.82
N ILE A 140 12.60 -51.54 21.84
CA ILE A 140 13.34 -50.59 20.99
C ILE A 140 13.39 -51.16 19.58
N VAL A 141 13.02 -50.35 18.59
CA VAL A 141 13.00 -50.74 17.18
C VAL A 141 13.93 -49.86 16.35
N GLN A 142 14.47 -50.41 15.28
CA GLN A 142 15.30 -49.71 14.32
C GLN A 142 14.65 -49.69 12.94
N PHE A 143 14.79 -48.57 12.24
CA PHE A 143 14.29 -48.38 10.90
C PHE A 143 15.36 -47.80 9.99
N ASP A 144 15.76 -48.56 8.99
CA ASP A 144 16.56 -48.06 7.86
C ASP A 144 15.61 -47.46 6.84
N VAL A 145 15.56 -46.14 6.74
CA VAL A 145 14.63 -45.36 5.91
C VAL A 145 15.39 -44.62 4.82
N GLU A 146 14.85 -44.61 3.62
CA GLU A 146 15.32 -43.82 2.48
C GLU A 146 14.16 -42.96 1.97
N LEU A 147 14.34 -41.63 1.99
CA LEU A 147 13.33 -40.68 1.52
C LEU A 147 13.50 -40.46 0.02
N LEU A 148 12.58 -40.94 -0.80
CA LEU A 148 12.70 -40.88 -2.26
C LEU A 148 12.22 -39.54 -2.82
N SER A 149 11.04 -39.09 -2.37
CA SER A 149 10.41 -37.85 -2.80
C SER A 149 9.27 -37.48 -1.84
N TRP A 150 8.75 -36.26 -1.98
CA TRP A 150 7.48 -35.87 -1.38
C TRP A 150 6.74 -34.87 -2.29
N ILE A 151 5.44 -34.77 -2.07
CA ILE A 151 4.56 -33.76 -2.65
C ILE A 151 4.10 -32.87 -1.50
N THR A 152 4.30 -31.55 -1.65
CA THR A 152 3.83 -30.59 -0.65
C THR A 152 2.31 -30.48 -0.72
N VAL A 153 1.65 -30.65 0.43
CA VAL A 153 0.17 -30.62 0.52
C VAL A 153 -0.28 -29.48 1.41
N VAL A 154 -1.08 -28.57 0.85
CA VAL A 154 -1.56 -27.38 1.54
C VAL A 154 -3.08 -27.39 1.59
N ASP A 155 -3.67 -27.31 2.79
CA ASP A 155 -5.07 -26.98 2.95
C ASP A 155 -5.23 -25.45 2.94
N ILE A 156 -5.68 -24.91 1.80
CA ILE A 156 -5.71 -23.46 1.56
C ILE A 156 -6.63 -22.75 2.56
N CYS A 157 -7.75 -23.38 2.92
CA CYS A 157 -8.76 -22.78 3.78
C CYS A 157 -8.68 -23.27 5.24
N LYS A 158 -7.79 -24.24 5.54
CA LYS A 158 -7.67 -24.89 6.85
C LYS A 158 -8.98 -25.54 7.33
N ASP A 159 -9.87 -25.88 6.40
CA ASP A 159 -11.17 -26.50 6.65
C ASP A 159 -11.37 -27.80 5.84
N GLY A 160 -10.32 -28.30 5.18
CA GLY A 160 -10.35 -29.44 4.28
C GLY A 160 -11.06 -29.17 2.94
N GLY A 161 -11.50 -27.93 2.70
CA GLY A 161 -12.31 -27.56 1.56
C GLY A 161 -11.55 -27.48 0.24
N ILE A 162 -10.28 -27.05 0.29
CA ILE A 162 -9.42 -26.93 -0.89
C ILE A 162 -8.04 -27.48 -0.53
N ILE A 163 -7.75 -28.69 -0.98
CA ILE A 163 -6.44 -29.32 -0.80
C ILE A 163 -5.62 -29.10 -2.06
N LYS A 164 -4.50 -28.38 -1.93
CA LYS A 164 -3.55 -28.11 -3.01
C LYS A 164 -2.32 -29.01 -2.86
N LYS A 165 -2.07 -29.82 -3.88
CA LYS A 165 -0.85 -30.63 -4.02
C LYS A 165 0.09 -29.98 -5.03
N ILE A 166 1.29 -29.61 -4.61
CA ILE A 166 2.27 -28.94 -5.48
C ILE A 166 3.03 -30.00 -6.27
N MET A 167 2.76 -30.10 -7.57
CA MET A 167 3.36 -31.09 -8.47
C MET A 167 4.69 -30.57 -9.04
N GLU A 168 4.71 -29.31 -9.45
CA GLU A 168 5.90 -28.59 -9.89
C GLU A 168 5.96 -27.25 -9.14
N LYS A 169 7.09 -26.98 -8.49
CA LYS A 169 7.29 -25.72 -7.75
C LYS A 169 7.44 -24.58 -8.76
N GLY A 170 6.75 -23.46 -8.51
CA GLY A 170 6.92 -22.26 -9.32
C GLY A 170 8.23 -21.52 -9.03
N GLU A 171 8.57 -20.63 -9.94
CA GLU A 171 9.73 -19.75 -9.89
C GLU A 171 9.43 -18.49 -9.09
N ARG A 172 10.50 -17.88 -8.54
CA ARG A 172 10.44 -16.64 -7.73
C ARG A 172 9.53 -16.80 -6.49
N ASN A 173 9.43 -15.76 -5.68
CA ASN A 173 8.57 -15.75 -4.49
C ASN A 173 7.30 -14.91 -4.66
N GLU A 174 7.12 -14.27 -5.81
CA GLU A 174 5.96 -13.45 -6.13
C GLU A 174 4.71 -14.30 -6.34
N ARG A 175 3.57 -13.74 -5.97
CA ARG A 175 2.25 -14.35 -6.14
C ARG A 175 1.28 -13.30 -6.69
N PRO A 176 0.26 -13.71 -7.45
CA PRO A 176 -0.76 -12.79 -7.94
C PRO A 176 -1.53 -12.12 -6.79
N SER A 177 -1.84 -10.84 -6.98
CA SER A 177 -2.78 -10.07 -6.17
C SER A 177 -4.20 -10.09 -6.78
N ASP A 178 -5.19 -9.59 -6.04
CA ASP A 178 -6.58 -9.53 -6.51
C ASP A 178 -6.75 -8.67 -7.78
N LEU A 179 -5.92 -7.65 -7.97
CA LEU A 179 -6.02 -6.80 -9.16
C LEU A 179 -5.33 -7.39 -10.39
N ASP A 180 -4.46 -8.38 -10.20
CA ASP A 180 -3.58 -8.86 -11.27
C ASP A 180 -4.36 -9.62 -12.36
N GLU A 181 -3.87 -9.52 -13.59
CA GLU A 181 -4.34 -10.36 -14.68
C GLU A 181 -3.47 -11.63 -14.73
N VAL A 182 -4.11 -12.79 -14.58
CA VAL A 182 -3.44 -14.10 -14.57
C VAL A 182 -3.68 -14.84 -15.86
N LEU A 183 -2.66 -15.54 -16.35
CA LEU A 183 -2.74 -16.50 -17.43
C LEU A 183 -2.60 -17.91 -16.84
N VAL A 184 -3.66 -18.71 -16.95
CA VAL A 184 -3.69 -20.06 -16.38
C VAL A 184 -4.04 -21.13 -17.41
N LYS A 185 -3.58 -22.34 -17.15
CA LYS A 185 -4.10 -23.56 -17.78
C LYS A 185 -4.76 -24.43 -16.73
N TYR A 186 -5.92 -24.98 -17.06
CA TYR A 186 -6.53 -25.96 -16.17
C TYR A 186 -7.29 -27.06 -16.90
N GLN A 187 -7.42 -28.18 -16.22
CA GLN A 187 -8.34 -29.26 -16.54
C GLN A 187 -9.07 -29.66 -15.26
N VAL A 188 -10.40 -29.62 -15.30
CA VAL A 188 -11.27 -29.97 -14.17
C VAL A 188 -11.94 -31.30 -14.47
N ALA A 189 -11.86 -32.23 -13.55
CA ALA A 189 -12.50 -33.53 -13.61
C ALA A 189 -13.32 -33.83 -12.36
N LEU A 190 -14.35 -34.66 -12.49
CA LEU A 190 -15.05 -35.28 -11.37
C LEU A 190 -14.17 -36.34 -10.69
N ALA A 191 -14.63 -36.85 -9.55
CA ALA A 191 -13.94 -37.93 -8.83
C ALA A 191 -13.76 -39.22 -9.65
N ASP A 192 -14.65 -39.47 -10.63
CA ASP A 192 -14.57 -40.62 -11.55
C ASP A 192 -13.67 -40.39 -12.76
N GLY A 193 -13.05 -39.20 -12.88
CA GLY A 193 -12.17 -38.82 -13.99
C GLY A 193 -12.86 -38.13 -15.17
N THR A 194 -14.19 -37.96 -15.15
CA THR A 194 -14.92 -37.26 -16.21
C THR A 194 -14.51 -35.79 -16.27
N ILE A 195 -14.00 -35.32 -17.41
CA ILE A 195 -13.58 -33.93 -17.61
C ILE A 195 -14.83 -33.04 -17.80
N VAL A 196 -14.94 -31.98 -17.00
CA VAL A 196 -16.07 -31.04 -16.95
C VAL A 196 -15.69 -29.60 -17.30
N ALA A 197 -14.39 -29.28 -17.37
CA ALA A 197 -13.90 -28.01 -17.91
C ALA A 197 -12.42 -28.15 -18.31
N LYS A 198 -12.00 -27.43 -19.35
CA LYS A 198 -10.59 -27.36 -19.76
C LYS A 198 -10.31 -26.06 -20.50
N THR A 199 -9.16 -25.46 -20.29
CA THR A 199 -8.69 -24.30 -21.07
C THR A 199 -8.12 -24.73 -22.44
N PRO A 200 -8.06 -23.81 -23.42
CA PRO A 200 -7.24 -23.97 -24.61
C PRO A 200 -5.74 -24.19 -24.32
N GLU A 201 -4.96 -24.53 -25.33
CA GLU A 201 -3.51 -24.76 -25.21
C GLU A 201 -2.71 -23.47 -24.97
N GLU A 202 -3.25 -22.32 -25.34
CA GLU A 202 -2.70 -20.99 -25.04
C GLU A 202 -2.97 -20.56 -23.59
N GLY A 203 -3.92 -21.23 -22.90
CA GLY A 203 -4.39 -20.84 -21.57
C GLY A 203 -5.59 -19.90 -21.61
N TYR A 204 -5.92 -19.30 -20.47
CA TYR A 204 -7.00 -18.35 -20.33
C TYR A 204 -6.57 -17.18 -19.44
N GLU A 205 -6.76 -15.94 -19.92
CA GLU A 205 -6.47 -14.71 -19.18
C GLU A 205 -7.72 -14.18 -18.48
N PHE A 206 -7.59 -13.77 -17.22
CA PHE A 206 -8.63 -13.07 -16.48
C PHE A 206 -8.06 -12.30 -15.28
N TYR A 207 -8.82 -11.33 -14.76
CA TYR A 207 -8.48 -10.61 -13.54
C TYR A 207 -8.88 -11.43 -12.31
N VAL A 208 -7.97 -11.55 -11.32
CA VAL A 208 -8.23 -12.37 -10.11
C VAL A 208 -9.50 -11.93 -9.39
N LYS A 209 -9.72 -10.62 -9.24
CA LYS A 209 -10.91 -10.03 -8.59
C LYS A 209 -12.24 -10.41 -9.26
N ASP A 210 -12.23 -10.61 -10.58
CA ASP A 210 -13.45 -10.90 -11.35
C ASP A 210 -13.87 -12.37 -11.18
N GLY A 211 -12.94 -13.22 -10.72
CA GLY A 211 -13.18 -14.64 -10.57
C GLY A 211 -13.15 -15.39 -11.91
N HIS A 212 -13.02 -16.71 -11.83
CA HIS A 212 -13.21 -17.57 -12.99
C HIS A 212 -13.69 -18.95 -12.57
N LEU A 213 -14.66 -19.49 -13.31
CA LEU A 213 -15.25 -20.83 -13.18
C LEU A 213 -15.94 -21.16 -11.83
N PHE A 214 -15.22 -21.11 -10.70
CA PHE A 214 -15.73 -21.30 -9.33
C PHE A 214 -14.77 -20.69 -8.28
N PRO A 215 -15.24 -20.42 -7.03
CA PRO A 215 -14.46 -19.70 -6.02
C PRO A 215 -13.11 -20.33 -5.64
N ALA A 216 -12.97 -21.66 -5.69
CA ALA A 216 -11.70 -22.31 -5.36
C ALA A 216 -10.56 -21.94 -6.30
N LEU A 217 -10.86 -21.61 -7.57
CA LEU A 217 -9.84 -21.38 -8.59
C LEU A 217 -8.98 -20.16 -8.24
N THR A 218 -9.62 -19.02 -7.95
CA THR A 218 -8.90 -17.81 -7.55
C THR A 218 -8.23 -17.95 -6.19
N LYS A 219 -8.90 -18.59 -5.22
CA LYS A 219 -8.29 -18.91 -3.91
C LYS A 219 -7.01 -19.73 -4.04
N ALA A 220 -6.94 -20.64 -5.01
CA ALA A 220 -5.73 -21.38 -5.29
C ALA A 220 -4.65 -20.50 -5.96
N ILE A 221 -5.02 -19.77 -7.01
CA ILE A 221 -4.11 -18.96 -7.82
C ILE A 221 -3.33 -17.93 -6.98
N VAL A 222 -3.97 -17.24 -6.04
CA VAL A 222 -3.29 -16.26 -5.17
C VAL A 222 -2.27 -16.90 -4.21
N THR A 223 -2.29 -18.23 -4.05
CA THR A 223 -1.26 -18.97 -3.30
C THR A 223 -0.14 -19.54 -4.18
N MET A 224 -0.30 -19.44 -5.51
CA MET A 224 0.60 -20.04 -6.48
C MET A 224 1.69 -19.06 -6.92
N LYS A 225 2.84 -19.61 -7.28
CA LYS A 225 3.96 -18.91 -7.91
C LYS A 225 3.92 -19.08 -9.43
N ARG A 226 4.61 -18.21 -10.15
CA ARG A 226 4.75 -18.29 -11.62
C ARG A 226 5.33 -19.65 -12.02
N GLY A 227 4.72 -20.32 -12.98
CA GLY A 227 5.10 -21.68 -13.42
C GLY A 227 4.69 -22.81 -12.46
N GLU A 228 4.06 -22.53 -11.32
CA GLU A 228 3.63 -23.58 -10.38
C GLU A 228 2.53 -24.43 -11.01
N LYS A 229 2.70 -25.76 -10.95
CA LYS A 229 1.66 -26.73 -11.34
C LYS A 229 1.16 -27.48 -10.13
N VAL A 230 -0.16 -27.54 -9.98
CA VAL A 230 -0.81 -28.11 -8.81
C VAL A 230 -1.96 -29.05 -9.19
N LYS A 231 -2.23 -29.99 -8.29
CA LYS A 231 -3.48 -30.74 -8.26
C LYS A 231 -4.32 -30.26 -7.09
N LEU A 232 -5.53 -29.78 -7.37
CA LEU A 232 -6.49 -29.38 -6.35
C LEU A 232 -7.53 -30.48 -6.16
N ILE A 233 -7.88 -30.76 -4.92
CA ILE A 233 -9.09 -31.49 -4.55
C ILE A 233 -10.02 -30.47 -3.90
N VAL A 234 -11.15 -30.20 -4.57
CA VAL A 234 -12.07 -29.11 -4.23
C VAL A 234 -13.39 -29.68 -3.76
N GLN A 235 -13.75 -29.40 -2.50
CA GLN A 235 -15.03 -29.77 -1.92
C GLN A 235 -16.17 -28.94 -2.51
N PRO A 236 -17.42 -29.44 -2.52
CA PRO A 236 -18.54 -28.79 -3.19
C PRO A 236 -18.77 -27.33 -2.78
N LYS A 237 -18.56 -27.01 -1.50
CA LYS A 237 -18.66 -25.66 -0.92
C LYS A 237 -17.86 -24.60 -1.69
N TYR A 238 -16.72 -24.98 -2.27
CA TYR A 238 -15.83 -24.08 -3.01
C TYR A 238 -15.89 -24.29 -4.53
N ALA A 239 -16.75 -25.20 -4.99
CA ALA A 239 -17.04 -25.48 -6.39
C ALA A 239 -18.49 -25.05 -6.73
N PHE A 240 -19.37 -26.01 -7.02
CA PHE A 240 -20.76 -25.77 -7.46
C PHE A 240 -21.83 -26.10 -6.41
N GLY A 241 -21.41 -26.40 -5.17
CA GLY A 241 -22.30 -26.59 -4.04
C GLY A 241 -23.33 -27.72 -4.20
N ASP A 242 -24.45 -27.54 -3.53
CA ASP A 242 -25.63 -28.42 -3.54
C ASP A 242 -26.45 -28.32 -4.83
N LYS A 243 -26.21 -27.32 -5.67
CA LYS A 243 -26.92 -27.14 -6.94
C LYS A 243 -26.23 -27.84 -8.11
N GLY A 244 -24.90 -27.98 -8.08
CA GLY A 244 -24.15 -28.45 -9.24
C GLY A 244 -24.15 -27.42 -10.39
N LYS A 245 -23.90 -27.89 -11.61
CA LYS A 245 -23.90 -27.06 -12.83
C LYS A 245 -24.55 -27.84 -13.97
N GLU A 246 -25.47 -27.21 -14.70
CA GLU A 246 -26.03 -27.80 -15.91
C GLU A 246 -24.97 -27.94 -17.02
N ALA A 247 -25.24 -28.82 -17.98
CA ALA A 247 -24.36 -28.97 -19.14
C ALA A 247 -24.29 -27.67 -19.94
N THR A 248 -23.10 -27.36 -20.45
CA THR A 248 -22.84 -26.23 -21.34
C THR A 248 -22.16 -26.73 -22.60
N ASP A 249 -22.19 -25.97 -23.70
CA ASP A 249 -21.60 -26.41 -24.97
C ASP A 249 -20.16 -26.92 -24.79
N GLY A 250 -19.95 -28.21 -25.05
CA GLY A 250 -18.65 -28.88 -24.96
C GLY A 250 -18.31 -29.54 -23.61
N PHE A 251 -19.09 -29.36 -22.55
CA PHE A 251 -18.81 -29.98 -21.24
C PHE A 251 -20.05 -30.58 -20.55
N PRO A 252 -19.92 -31.77 -19.92
CA PRO A 252 -21.02 -32.44 -19.24
C PRO A 252 -21.49 -31.68 -18.00
N SER A 253 -22.71 -31.99 -17.54
CA SER A 253 -23.26 -31.45 -16.30
C SER A 253 -22.43 -31.90 -15.09
N ILE A 254 -22.31 -31.02 -14.10
CA ILE A 254 -21.69 -31.31 -12.80
C ILE A 254 -22.81 -31.61 -11.79
N PRO A 255 -22.89 -32.83 -11.23
CA PRO A 255 -23.91 -33.16 -10.25
C PRO A 255 -23.80 -32.31 -8.97
N PRO A 256 -24.92 -32.09 -8.25
CA PRO A 256 -24.94 -31.61 -6.88
C PRO A 256 -23.90 -32.29 -5.98
N ASN A 257 -23.26 -31.52 -5.10
CA ASN A 257 -22.31 -32.02 -4.10
C ASN A 257 -21.10 -32.78 -4.69
N SER A 258 -20.72 -32.48 -5.93
CA SER A 258 -19.54 -33.10 -6.55
C SER A 258 -18.22 -32.53 -6.01
N VAL A 259 -17.30 -33.43 -5.66
CA VAL A 259 -15.88 -33.10 -5.45
C VAL A 259 -15.20 -33.00 -6.81
N LEU A 260 -14.39 -31.96 -7.00
CA LEU A 260 -13.64 -31.73 -8.23
C LEU A 260 -12.15 -31.94 -8.04
N ASN A 261 -11.53 -32.59 -9.01
CA ASN A 261 -10.09 -32.67 -9.17
C ASN A 261 -9.66 -31.67 -10.24
N VAL A 262 -8.77 -30.74 -9.92
CA VAL A 262 -8.30 -29.70 -10.84
C VAL A 262 -6.80 -29.84 -11.04
N GLU A 263 -6.38 -30.08 -12.27
CA GLU A 263 -4.99 -29.84 -12.67
C GLU A 263 -4.89 -28.38 -13.09
N LEU A 264 -4.05 -27.59 -12.41
CA LEU A 264 -3.93 -26.15 -12.59
C LEU A 264 -2.46 -25.75 -12.71
N GLU A 265 -2.17 -24.92 -13.70
CA GLU A 265 -0.87 -24.30 -13.94
C GLU A 265 -1.04 -22.78 -14.00
N LEU A 266 -0.29 -22.06 -13.16
CA LEU A 266 -0.18 -20.61 -13.25
C LEU A 266 0.98 -20.28 -14.20
N ILE A 267 0.68 -19.99 -15.47
CA ILE A 267 1.72 -19.74 -16.48
C ILE A 267 2.44 -18.43 -16.16
N SER A 268 1.67 -17.36 -16.00
CA SER A 268 2.19 -16.01 -15.75
C SER A 268 1.10 -15.12 -15.18
N PHE A 269 1.49 -13.97 -14.67
CA PHE A 269 0.56 -12.90 -14.34
C PHE A 269 1.20 -11.54 -14.63
N LYS A 270 0.37 -10.53 -14.86
CA LYS A 270 0.73 -9.14 -15.09
C LYS A 270 0.25 -8.35 -13.87
N PRO A 271 1.16 -7.81 -13.04
CA PRO A 271 0.80 -7.02 -11.88
C PRO A 271 -0.04 -5.80 -12.25
N VAL A 272 -1.10 -5.53 -11.50
CA VAL A 272 -1.95 -4.36 -11.69
C VAL A 272 -2.01 -3.56 -10.39
N ILE A 273 -1.59 -2.30 -10.47
CA ILE A 273 -1.44 -1.42 -9.33
C ILE A 273 -2.47 -0.30 -9.44
N ASP A 274 -3.27 -0.11 -8.39
CA ASP A 274 -4.05 1.11 -8.21
C ASP A 274 -3.11 2.22 -7.74
N VAL A 275 -2.73 3.10 -8.66
CA VAL A 275 -1.69 4.12 -8.42
C VAL A 275 -2.23 5.25 -7.54
N THR A 276 -3.55 5.47 -7.55
CA THR A 276 -4.20 6.56 -6.82
C THR A 276 -4.84 6.09 -5.52
N GLY A 277 -5.07 4.79 -5.36
CA GLY A 277 -5.72 4.18 -4.19
C GLY A 277 -7.24 4.39 -4.13
N ASP A 278 -7.81 5.12 -5.09
CA ASP A 278 -9.24 5.38 -5.24
C ASP A 278 -9.86 4.64 -6.45
N SER A 279 -9.10 3.69 -7.03
CA SER A 279 -9.51 2.85 -8.16
C SER A 279 -9.86 3.62 -9.43
N LYS A 280 -9.20 4.76 -9.64
CA LYS A 280 -9.38 5.61 -10.83
C LYS A 280 -8.18 5.63 -11.77
N VAL A 281 -7.01 5.20 -11.32
CA VAL A 281 -5.84 5.05 -12.18
C VAL A 281 -5.17 3.71 -11.92
N PHE A 282 -5.24 2.82 -12.91
CA PHE A 282 -4.61 1.51 -12.84
C PHE A 282 -3.38 1.48 -13.73
N LYS A 283 -2.27 0.94 -13.21
CA LYS A 283 -1.05 0.63 -13.96
C LYS A 283 -0.89 -0.88 -14.04
N LYS A 284 -1.03 -1.45 -15.23
CA LYS A 284 -0.76 -2.87 -15.52
C LYS A 284 0.64 -3.01 -16.10
N ILE A 285 1.53 -3.69 -15.38
CA ILE A 285 2.91 -3.88 -15.81
C ILE A 285 2.95 -4.95 -16.92
N LEU A 286 3.34 -4.54 -18.13
CA LEU A 286 3.49 -5.41 -19.29
C LEU A 286 4.90 -6.02 -19.34
N LYS A 287 5.91 -5.21 -19.00
CA LYS A 287 7.31 -5.61 -18.89
C LYS A 287 7.91 -4.99 -17.64
N GLU A 288 8.54 -5.81 -16.80
CA GLU A 288 9.21 -5.35 -15.60
C GLU A 288 10.44 -4.50 -15.97
N GLY A 289 10.60 -3.36 -15.29
CA GLY A 289 11.80 -2.53 -15.42
C GLY A 289 12.97 -3.04 -14.59
N GLU A 290 14.14 -2.47 -14.84
CA GLU A 290 15.41 -2.84 -14.23
C GLU A 290 15.65 -2.08 -12.91
N GLY A 291 16.35 -2.73 -11.99
CA GLY A 291 16.75 -2.14 -10.72
C GLY A 291 15.65 -2.13 -9.65
N ALA A 292 16.04 -1.63 -8.46
CA ALA A 292 15.15 -1.52 -7.30
C ALA A 292 14.50 -0.13 -7.16
N LEU A 293 14.99 0.86 -7.90
CA LEU A 293 14.54 2.24 -7.80
C LEU A 293 13.41 2.54 -8.79
N VAL A 294 12.47 3.37 -8.33
CA VAL A 294 11.41 3.98 -9.15
C VAL A 294 11.65 5.47 -9.27
N ALA A 295 10.99 6.10 -10.26
CA ALA A 295 11.17 7.53 -10.55
C ALA A 295 11.07 8.41 -9.31
N ASN A 296 10.00 8.31 -8.52
CA ASN A 296 9.60 9.19 -7.41
C ASN A 296 9.01 10.54 -7.81
N GLU A 297 8.38 11.22 -6.84
CA GLU A 297 7.82 12.57 -7.01
C GLU A 297 8.95 13.60 -7.17
N GLY A 298 8.81 14.49 -8.15
CA GLY A 298 9.82 15.49 -8.51
C GLY A 298 11.00 14.98 -9.35
N ALA A 299 10.98 13.70 -9.76
CA ALA A 299 11.97 13.14 -10.65
C ALA A 299 11.84 13.70 -12.06
N ALA A 300 12.97 13.93 -12.72
CA ALA A 300 13.01 14.19 -14.15
C ALA A 300 12.90 12.86 -14.89
N VAL A 301 11.80 12.63 -15.59
CA VAL A 301 11.51 11.37 -16.30
C VAL A 301 11.55 11.58 -17.80
N THR A 302 11.94 10.53 -18.52
CA THR A 302 11.92 10.44 -19.98
C THR A 302 11.08 9.23 -20.37
N ILE A 303 9.95 9.46 -21.04
CA ILE A 303 9.00 8.40 -21.41
C ILE A 303 8.69 8.42 -22.91
N SER A 304 8.37 7.25 -23.46
CA SER A 304 7.63 7.11 -24.71
C SER A 304 6.24 6.56 -24.42
N TYR A 305 5.24 6.95 -25.20
CA TYR A 305 3.90 6.41 -25.05
C TYR A 305 3.04 6.52 -26.30
N ILE A 306 1.98 5.71 -26.32
CA ILE A 306 0.84 5.78 -27.23
C ILE A 306 -0.40 5.93 -26.37
N ALA A 307 -1.27 6.89 -26.69
CA ALA A 307 -2.49 7.15 -25.94
C ALA A 307 -3.75 7.05 -26.80
N TRP A 308 -4.76 6.35 -26.31
CA TRP A 308 -6.01 6.11 -27.02
C TRP A 308 -7.25 6.11 -26.11
N LEU A 309 -8.42 6.29 -26.73
CA LEU A 309 -9.73 6.20 -26.08
C LEU A 309 -10.21 4.74 -26.02
N GLU A 310 -11.23 4.45 -25.21
CA GLU A 310 -11.80 3.10 -25.10
C GLU A 310 -12.29 2.50 -26.44
N ASP A 311 -12.68 3.34 -27.40
CA ASP A 311 -13.09 2.91 -28.75
C ASP A 311 -11.91 2.56 -29.68
N GLY A 312 -10.67 2.68 -29.19
CA GLY A 312 -9.44 2.43 -29.92
C GLY A 312 -8.88 3.65 -30.66
N THR A 313 -9.54 4.81 -30.60
CA THR A 313 -9.05 6.03 -31.26
C THR A 313 -7.79 6.55 -30.60
N VAL A 314 -6.67 6.50 -31.32
CA VAL A 314 -5.38 7.05 -30.86
C VAL A 314 -5.39 8.57 -31.01
N PHE A 315 -5.16 9.28 -29.91
CA PHE A 315 -5.18 10.75 -29.88
C PHE A 315 -3.79 11.39 -29.73
N GLU A 316 -2.79 10.65 -29.24
CA GLU A 316 -1.43 11.16 -29.05
C GLU A 316 -0.40 10.03 -29.06
N ARG A 317 0.81 10.35 -29.56
CA ARG A 317 2.02 9.52 -29.49
C ARG A 317 3.18 10.42 -29.11
N LYS A 318 4.16 9.89 -28.37
CA LYS A 318 5.44 10.55 -28.05
C LYS A 318 6.54 9.51 -27.96
N GLY A 319 7.73 9.79 -28.49
CA GLY A 319 8.87 8.86 -28.42
C GLY A 319 8.72 7.56 -29.23
N VAL A 320 7.72 7.47 -30.11
CA VAL A 320 7.44 6.32 -30.97
C VAL A 320 7.63 6.74 -32.42
N ASP A 321 8.00 5.80 -33.31
CA ASP A 321 8.14 6.02 -34.76
C ASP A 321 9.09 7.18 -35.16
N GLY A 322 10.12 7.44 -34.34
CA GLY A 322 11.12 8.48 -34.59
C GLY A 322 10.75 9.86 -34.02
N GLU A 323 9.63 9.99 -33.32
CA GLU A 323 9.35 11.18 -32.51
C GLU A 323 10.26 11.26 -31.28
N GLN A 324 10.48 12.47 -30.76
CA GLN A 324 11.25 12.64 -29.54
C GLN A 324 10.46 12.13 -28.33
N PRO A 325 11.11 11.44 -27.38
CA PRO A 325 10.52 11.10 -26.10
C PRO A 325 10.01 12.35 -25.36
N LEU A 326 9.01 12.16 -24.51
CA LEU A 326 8.54 13.21 -23.63
C LEU A 326 9.41 13.25 -22.38
N GLU A 327 10.04 14.40 -22.15
CA GLU A 327 10.72 14.72 -20.90
C GLU A 327 9.83 15.63 -20.05
N PHE A 328 9.63 15.26 -18.79
CA PHE A 328 8.91 16.08 -17.83
C PHE A 328 9.38 15.80 -16.39
N ILE A 329 8.99 16.66 -15.46
CA ILE A 329 9.24 16.46 -14.04
C ILE A 329 7.93 16.05 -13.37
N THR A 330 7.95 14.91 -12.68
CA THR A 330 6.78 14.42 -11.92
C THR A 330 6.41 15.39 -10.81
N ASP A 331 5.13 15.44 -10.41
CA ASP A 331 4.61 16.41 -9.43
C ASP A 331 4.77 17.88 -9.87
N GLU A 332 4.88 18.15 -11.18
CA GLU A 332 4.90 19.52 -11.71
C GLU A 332 3.69 19.90 -12.58
N GLU A 333 2.70 19.01 -12.70
CA GLU A 333 1.48 19.22 -13.51
C GLU A 333 1.80 19.55 -14.98
N GLN A 334 2.88 18.95 -15.50
CA GLN A 334 3.30 19.11 -16.90
C GLN A 334 2.52 18.18 -17.84
N VAL A 335 1.95 17.11 -17.30
CA VAL A 335 1.09 16.13 -17.99
C VAL A 335 -0.21 15.92 -17.19
N ILE A 336 -1.13 15.11 -17.72
CA ILE A 336 -2.35 14.75 -16.99
C ILE A 336 -2.02 14.05 -15.66
N PRO A 337 -2.79 14.28 -14.58
CA PRO A 337 -2.48 13.73 -13.26
C PRO A 337 -2.27 12.22 -13.21
N GLY A 338 -3.02 11.44 -14.02
CA GLY A 338 -2.92 10.00 -14.07
C GLY A 338 -1.59 9.51 -14.66
N LEU A 339 -1.10 10.17 -15.72
CA LEU A 339 0.19 9.85 -16.32
C LEU A 339 1.34 10.27 -15.40
N ASP A 340 1.23 11.43 -14.76
CA ASP A 340 2.22 11.94 -13.81
C ASP A 340 2.44 10.98 -12.63
N ARG A 341 1.33 10.60 -11.97
CA ARG A 341 1.35 9.66 -10.84
C ARG A 341 1.84 8.28 -11.25
N ALA A 342 1.41 7.79 -12.42
CA ALA A 342 1.87 6.49 -12.92
C ALA A 342 3.38 6.49 -13.16
N ALA A 343 3.90 7.49 -13.88
CA ALA A 343 5.32 7.62 -14.17
C ALA A 343 6.18 7.66 -12.90
N ALA A 344 5.72 8.34 -11.85
CA ALA A 344 6.42 8.40 -10.56
C ALA A 344 6.63 7.01 -9.90
N THR A 345 5.83 6.00 -10.27
CA THR A 345 5.92 4.63 -9.75
C THR A 345 6.67 3.65 -10.65
N MET A 346 7.14 4.09 -11.82
CA MET A 346 7.77 3.20 -12.81
C MET A 346 9.26 3.04 -12.55
N LYS A 347 9.78 1.84 -12.84
CA LYS A 347 11.21 1.54 -12.93
C LYS A 347 11.76 1.88 -14.32
N LYS A 348 13.08 2.02 -14.43
CA LYS A 348 13.75 2.22 -15.73
C LYS A 348 13.54 1.00 -16.64
N GLY A 349 13.14 1.21 -17.88
CA GLY A 349 12.82 0.16 -18.85
C GLY A 349 11.47 -0.55 -18.63
N GLU A 350 10.67 -0.13 -17.64
CA GLU A 350 9.33 -0.67 -17.41
C GLU A 350 8.40 -0.28 -18.56
N GLN A 351 7.61 -1.23 -19.03
CA GLN A 351 6.49 -0.97 -19.97
C GLN A 351 5.18 -1.29 -19.26
N ALA A 352 4.24 -0.36 -19.30
CA ALA A 352 2.97 -0.49 -18.60
C ALA A 352 1.80 0.06 -19.40
N LEU A 353 0.64 -0.56 -19.22
CA LEU A 353 -0.65 -0.10 -19.70
C LEU A 353 -1.37 0.65 -18.57
N LEU A 354 -1.65 1.92 -18.76
CA LEU A 354 -2.38 2.76 -17.84
C LEU A 354 -3.84 2.86 -18.26
N THR A 355 -4.77 2.70 -17.32
CA THR A 355 -6.18 3.06 -17.50
C THR A 355 -6.49 4.22 -16.57
N VAL A 356 -6.88 5.36 -17.13
CA VAL A 356 -7.03 6.64 -16.43
C VAL A 356 -8.47 7.13 -16.54
N SER A 357 -9.17 7.18 -15.42
CA SER A 357 -10.50 7.78 -15.33
C SER A 357 -10.44 9.30 -15.55
N PRO A 358 -11.56 9.95 -15.92
CA PRO A 358 -11.52 11.30 -16.45
C PRO A 358 -11.06 12.35 -15.44
N GLU A 359 -11.24 12.11 -14.13
CA GLU A 359 -10.78 13.01 -13.06
C GLU A 359 -9.26 13.12 -12.97
N TYR A 360 -8.54 12.11 -13.47
CA TYR A 360 -7.08 12.09 -13.57
C TYR A 360 -6.61 12.28 -15.03
N GLY A 361 -7.54 12.41 -15.98
CA GLY A 361 -7.31 12.70 -17.39
C GLY A 361 -7.56 14.17 -17.72
N PHE A 362 -8.34 14.41 -18.79
CA PHE A 362 -8.70 15.76 -19.23
C PHE A 362 -9.97 16.32 -18.56
N GLY A 363 -10.58 15.60 -17.62
CA GLY A 363 -11.76 16.08 -16.88
C GLY A 363 -12.98 16.28 -17.78
N SER A 364 -13.76 17.31 -17.49
CA SER A 364 -15.02 17.64 -18.19
C SER A 364 -14.84 18.61 -19.37
N VAL A 365 -13.62 18.75 -19.89
CA VAL A 365 -13.32 19.62 -21.02
C VAL A 365 -12.94 18.83 -22.26
N VAL A 366 -13.20 19.40 -23.43
CA VAL A 366 -12.69 18.90 -24.71
C VAL A 366 -11.19 19.17 -24.76
N ALA A 367 -10.38 18.16 -25.12
CA ALA A 367 -8.94 18.35 -25.30
C ALA A 367 -8.53 18.05 -26.76
N GLU A 368 -8.09 19.08 -27.48
CA GLU A 368 -7.48 18.91 -28.80
C GLU A 368 -6.06 18.39 -28.64
N ARG A 369 -5.77 17.22 -29.24
CA ARG A 369 -4.45 16.56 -29.25
C ARG A 369 -3.95 16.41 -30.69
N ASP A 370 -2.69 16.01 -30.84
CA ASP A 370 -2.00 15.97 -32.12
C ASP A 370 -2.74 15.12 -33.19
N LEU A 371 -3.39 14.03 -32.78
CA LEU A 371 -4.01 13.07 -33.71
C LEU A 371 -5.55 13.09 -33.67
N ALA A 372 -6.15 13.43 -32.53
CA ALA A 372 -7.60 13.44 -32.39
C ALA A 372 -8.07 14.38 -31.27
N VAL A 373 -9.37 14.68 -31.27
CA VAL A 373 -10.02 15.41 -30.19
C VAL A 373 -10.49 14.40 -29.13
N VAL A 374 -10.11 14.63 -27.88
CA VAL A 374 -10.59 13.84 -26.74
C VAL A 374 -11.89 14.46 -26.21
N PRO A 375 -13.01 13.71 -26.22
CA PRO A 375 -14.27 14.18 -25.66
C PRO A 375 -14.19 14.44 -24.14
N PRO A 376 -15.07 15.29 -23.59
CA PRO A 376 -15.20 15.48 -22.15
C PRO A 376 -15.51 14.16 -21.45
N SER A 377 -14.99 14.00 -20.24
CA SER A 377 -15.26 12.86 -19.36
C SER A 377 -14.89 11.50 -19.96
N SER A 378 -13.86 11.46 -20.81
CA SER A 378 -13.36 10.22 -21.43
C SER A 378 -12.40 9.46 -20.51
N ASN A 379 -12.55 8.14 -20.45
CA ASN A 379 -11.52 7.24 -19.94
C ASN A 379 -10.39 7.14 -20.97
N LEU A 380 -9.16 7.19 -20.49
CA LEU A 380 -7.97 7.20 -21.34
C LEU A 380 -7.14 5.95 -21.08
N VAL A 381 -6.53 5.44 -22.14
CA VAL A 381 -5.58 4.34 -22.08
C VAL A 381 -4.23 4.82 -22.59
N TYR A 382 -3.17 4.53 -21.85
CA TYR A 382 -1.79 4.83 -22.27
C TYR A 382 -0.96 3.56 -22.22
N GLU A 383 -0.24 3.26 -23.29
CA GLU A 383 0.89 2.32 -23.23
C GLU A 383 2.16 3.14 -23.10
N VAL A 384 2.83 3.03 -21.95
CA VAL A 384 3.97 3.88 -21.56
C VAL A 384 5.20 3.00 -21.36
N GLU A 385 6.33 3.45 -21.88
CA GLU A 385 7.65 2.92 -21.57
C GLU A 385 8.48 3.98 -20.86
N MET A 386 8.99 3.64 -19.68
CA MET A 386 9.91 4.48 -18.92
C MET A 386 11.32 4.29 -19.47
N LEU A 387 11.84 5.24 -20.25
CA LEU A 387 13.16 5.12 -20.88
C LEU A 387 14.28 5.42 -19.87
N ASP A 388 14.15 6.51 -19.13
CA ASP A 388 15.10 6.89 -18.09
C ASP A 388 14.47 7.83 -17.05
N PHE A 389 15.10 7.94 -15.89
CA PHE A 389 14.76 8.98 -14.91
C PHE A 389 15.95 9.38 -14.05
N VAL A 390 15.92 10.63 -13.58
CA VAL A 390 16.79 11.16 -12.53
C VAL A 390 15.93 11.44 -11.31
N LYS A 391 16.07 10.59 -10.29
CA LYS A 391 15.34 10.65 -9.02
C LYS A 391 15.57 11.99 -8.32
N GLU A 392 14.54 12.59 -7.75
CA GLU A 392 14.72 13.71 -6.81
C GLU A 392 15.30 13.16 -5.50
N LYS A 393 16.45 13.72 -5.06
CA LYS A 393 17.05 13.36 -3.78
C LYS A 393 16.08 13.69 -2.65
N ALA A 394 15.91 12.76 -1.72
CA ALA A 394 15.06 12.98 -0.57
C ALA A 394 15.70 14.01 0.40
N PRO A 395 14.90 14.73 1.22
CA PRO A 395 15.42 15.75 2.13
C PRO A 395 16.50 15.25 3.09
N TRP A 396 16.48 13.98 3.51
CA TRP A 396 17.52 13.39 4.39
C TRP A 396 18.80 12.97 3.64
N GLU A 397 18.75 12.83 2.31
CA GLU A 397 19.92 12.54 1.46
C GLU A 397 20.74 13.80 1.15
N LEU A 398 20.21 14.99 1.47
CA LEU A 398 20.82 16.29 1.21
C LEU A 398 21.57 16.80 2.45
N ASN A 399 22.79 17.29 2.24
CA ASN A 399 23.48 18.08 3.27
C ASN A 399 22.88 19.50 3.38
N ASN A 400 23.24 20.25 4.42
CA ASN A 400 22.69 21.59 4.68
C ASN A 400 22.85 22.55 3.49
N GLN A 401 23.99 22.52 2.81
CA GLN A 401 24.27 23.38 1.66
C GLN A 401 23.43 22.97 0.44
N GLU A 402 23.33 21.67 0.15
CA GLU A 402 22.49 21.14 -0.92
C GLU A 402 21.00 21.47 -0.68
N LYS A 403 20.54 21.45 0.57
CA LYS A 403 19.17 21.87 0.93
C LYS A 403 18.92 23.34 0.60
N ILE A 404 19.85 24.22 0.94
CA ILE A 404 19.75 25.66 0.64
C ILE A 404 19.74 25.89 -0.88
N GLU A 405 20.59 25.18 -1.62
CA GLU A 405 20.66 25.26 -3.09
C GLU A 405 19.37 24.74 -3.75
N ALA A 406 18.86 23.59 -3.30
CA ALA A 406 17.60 23.01 -3.77
C ALA A 406 16.41 23.97 -3.52
N ALA A 407 16.32 24.52 -2.31
CA ALA A 407 15.31 25.53 -1.97
C ALA A 407 15.44 26.79 -2.82
N GLY A 408 16.67 27.25 -3.07
CA GLY A 408 16.97 28.38 -3.96
C GLY A 408 16.48 28.15 -5.38
N LYS A 409 16.72 26.94 -5.92
CA LYS A 409 16.26 26.53 -7.26
C LYS A 409 14.73 26.49 -7.33
N LYS A 410 14.05 25.85 -6.37
CA LYS A 410 12.58 25.79 -6.31
C LYS A 410 11.94 27.18 -6.21
N LYS A 411 12.55 28.10 -5.46
CA LYS A 411 12.10 29.50 -5.43
C LYS A 411 12.19 30.16 -6.81
N GLU A 412 13.27 29.94 -7.57
CA GLU A 412 13.41 30.55 -8.90
C GLU A 412 12.43 29.94 -9.91
N GLU A 413 12.18 28.63 -9.86
CA GLU A 413 11.11 27.98 -10.61
C GLU A 413 9.74 28.63 -10.31
N GLY A 414 9.44 28.86 -9.03
CA GLY A 414 8.26 29.61 -8.61
C GLY A 414 8.21 31.04 -9.17
N ASN A 415 9.35 31.73 -9.24
CA ASN A 415 9.43 33.08 -9.81
C ASN A 415 9.13 33.10 -11.31
N ILE A 416 9.58 32.09 -12.05
CA ILE A 416 9.27 31.94 -13.48
C ILE A 416 7.76 31.74 -13.64
N LEU A 417 7.17 30.77 -12.92
CA LEU A 417 5.72 30.51 -12.95
C LEU A 417 4.88 31.73 -12.55
N PHE A 418 5.35 32.50 -11.58
CA PHE A 418 4.68 33.73 -11.17
C PHE A 418 4.64 34.78 -12.29
N LYS A 419 5.74 34.92 -13.04
CA LYS A 419 5.82 35.82 -14.20
C LYS A 419 4.90 35.37 -15.32
N ASP A 420 4.75 34.07 -15.49
CA ASP A 420 3.86 33.45 -16.50
C ASP A 420 2.36 33.49 -16.10
N GLY A 421 2.04 33.99 -14.90
CA GLY A 421 0.67 34.10 -14.40
C GLY A 421 0.12 32.82 -13.77
N ASN A 422 0.93 31.77 -13.65
CA ASN A 422 0.58 30.48 -13.06
C ASN A 422 0.71 30.50 -11.53
N TYR A 423 -0.11 31.33 -10.87
CA TYR A 423 0.04 31.64 -9.44
C TYR A 423 -0.16 30.43 -8.51
N GLN A 424 -1.03 29.48 -8.85
CA GLN A 424 -1.22 28.26 -8.06
C GLN A 424 0.04 27.41 -8.04
N ARG A 425 0.62 27.16 -9.22
CA ARG A 425 1.87 26.39 -9.37
C ARG A 425 3.05 27.11 -8.73
N ALA A 426 3.14 28.42 -8.91
CA ALA A 426 4.15 29.25 -8.25
C ALA A 426 4.09 29.11 -6.71
N GLY A 427 2.88 29.16 -6.13
CA GLY A 427 2.64 28.94 -4.69
C GLY A 427 3.23 27.62 -4.20
N LYS A 428 2.87 26.51 -4.86
CA LYS A 428 3.40 25.17 -4.52
C LYS A 428 4.93 25.09 -4.56
N LYS A 429 5.58 25.74 -5.54
CA LYS A 429 7.05 25.79 -5.60
C LYS A 429 7.67 26.56 -4.45
N TYR A 430 7.04 27.65 -4.01
CA TYR A 430 7.50 28.38 -2.82
C TYR A 430 7.31 27.56 -1.54
N ASP A 431 6.24 26.79 -1.42
CA ASP A 431 6.01 25.90 -0.28
C ASP A 431 7.08 24.79 -0.25
N LYS A 432 7.28 24.08 -1.38
CA LYS A 432 8.34 23.06 -1.51
C LYS A 432 9.74 23.62 -1.23
N ALA A 433 10.01 24.87 -1.61
CA ALA A 433 11.26 25.55 -1.27
C ALA A 433 11.43 25.77 0.24
N VAL A 434 10.35 26.05 0.98
CA VAL A 434 10.38 26.21 2.44
C VAL A 434 10.58 24.85 3.13
N ASP A 435 9.97 23.78 2.60
CA ASP A 435 10.08 22.44 3.17
C ASP A 435 11.53 21.91 3.17
N TYR A 436 12.32 22.24 2.15
CA TYR A 436 13.75 21.91 2.10
C TYR A 436 14.58 22.55 3.24
N VAL A 437 14.08 23.64 3.85
CA VAL A 437 14.80 24.43 4.87
C VAL A 437 13.97 24.61 6.16
N SER A 438 13.12 23.63 6.50
CA SER A 438 12.35 23.59 7.74
C SER A 438 13.24 23.40 8.99
N GLU A 439 12.71 23.72 10.18
CA GLU A 439 13.46 24.00 11.43
C GLU A 439 14.18 22.81 12.09
N ASP A 440 14.12 21.61 11.52
CA ASP A 440 14.66 20.38 12.14
C ASP A 440 16.17 20.17 11.91
N GLY A 441 16.87 21.12 11.30
CA GLY A 441 18.31 21.05 11.05
C GLY A 441 19.17 21.76 12.09
N LEU A 442 20.25 21.09 12.53
CA LEU A 442 21.37 21.73 13.23
C LEU A 442 22.16 22.59 12.22
N PHE A 443 21.67 23.80 11.94
CA PHE A 443 22.31 24.76 11.03
C PHE A 443 23.31 25.66 11.78
N GLN A 444 24.45 25.94 11.17
CA GLN A 444 25.42 26.90 11.70
C GLN A 444 24.86 28.34 11.63
N ASP A 445 25.36 29.27 12.47
CA ASP A 445 24.83 30.64 12.60
C ASP A 445 24.75 31.42 11.27
N ASP A 446 25.68 31.19 10.34
CA ASP A 446 25.68 31.86 9.03
C ASP A 446 24.70 31.22 8.03
N GLU A 447 24.47 29.90 8.13
CA GLU A 447 23.46 29.17 7.35
C GLU A 447 22.05 29.55 7.79
N GLN A 448 21.83 29.73 9.11
CA GLN A 448 20.54 30.16 9.66
C GLN A 448 20.08 31.50 9.10
N LYS A 449 21.00 32.46 8.88
CA LYS A 449 20.66 33.75 8.25
C LYS A 449 20.20 33.57 6.81
N GLN A 450 20.88 32.72 6.04
CA GLN A 450 20.52 32.43 4.65
C GLN A 450 19.16 31.74 4.56
N ILE A 451 18.93 30.73 5.40
CA ILE A 451 17.66 30.01 5.49
C ILE A 451 16.52 30.96 5.89
N LYS A 452 16.73 31.80 6.91
CA LYS A 452 15.75 32.79 7.33
C LYS A 452 15.38 33.73 6.19
N ALA A 453 16.37 34.28 5.49
CA ALA A 453 16.14 35.16 4.34
C ALA A 453 15.39 34.45 3.21
N LEU A 454 15.72 33.18 2.95
CA LEU A 454 15.08 32.37 1.93
C LEU A 454 13.61 32.09 2.26
N ARG A 455 13.32 31.66 3.49
CA ARG A 455 11.94 31.41 3.99
C ARG A 455 11.08 32.66 3.88
N ILE A 456 11.60 33.81 4.34
CA ILE A 456 10.91 35.10 4.24
C ILE A 456 10.61 35.44 2.78
N SER A 457 11.57 35.24 1.88
CA SER A 457 11.36 35.48 0.45
C SER A 457 10.26 34.57 -0.13
N CYS A 458 10.26 33.29 0.21
CA CYS A 458 9.26 32.33 -0.27
C CYS A 458 7.86 32.65 0.28
N TRP A 459 7.70 32.92 1.58
CA TRP A 459 6.39 33.28 2.15
C TRP A 459 5.85 34.59 1.62
N LEU A 460 6.71 35.60 1.42
CA LEU A 460 6.30 36.84 0.76
C LEU A 460 5.77 36.56 -0.64
N ASN A 461 6.50 35.78 -1.45
CA ASN A 461 6.08 35.46 -2.80
C ASN A 461 4.81 34.58 -2.83
N GLY A 462 4.70 33.61 -1.92
CA GLY A 462 3.48 32.82 -1.71
C GLY A 462 2.29 33.70 -1.35
N ALA A 463 2.45 34.66 -0.43
CA ALA A 463 1.39 35.61 -0.09
C ALA A 463 0.96 36.46 -1.29
N ALA A 464 1.89 36.81 -2.19
CA ALA A 464 1.56 37.49 -3.43
C ALA A 464 0.74 36.59 -4.37
N CYS A 465 1.06 35.28 -4.44
CA CYS A 465 0.27 34.29 -5.18
C CYS A 465 -1.16 34.18 -4.60
N SER A 466 -1.28 34.01 -3.28
CA SER A 466 -2.58 33.90 -2.60
C SER A 466 -3.46 35.14 -2.84
N LEU A 467 -2.88 36.34 -2.79
CA LEU A 467 -3.60 37.58 -3.14
C LEU A 467 -4.11 37.58 -4.59
N LYS A 468 -3.32 37.06 -5.55
CA LYS A 468 -3.72 36.95 -6.95
C LYS A 468 -4.83 35.93 -7.16
N LEU A 469 -4.85 34.87 -6.35
CA LEU A 469 -5.85 33.81 -6.36
C LEU A 469 -7.11 34.13 -5.54
N SER A 470 -7.16 35.31 -4.91
CA SER A 470 -8.23 35.68 -3.95
C SER A 470 -8.32 34.76 -2.72
N ASP A 471 -7.26 33.99 -2.44
CA ASP A 471 -7.10 33.30 -1.18
C ASP A 471 -6.57 34.28 -0.12
N PHE A 472 -7.48 35.08 0.43
CA PHE A 472 -7.12 36.11 1.39
C PHE A 472 -6.65 35.52 2.73
N TRP A 473 -7.18 34.36 3.12
CA TRP A 473 -6.79 33.73 4.38
C TRP A 473 -5.38 33.16 4.30
N GLY A 474 -5.02 32.46 3.22
CA GLY A 474 -3.65 32.00 3.00
C GLY A 474 -2.65 33.16 2.93
N ALA A 475 -3.02 34.28 2.29
CA ALA A 475 -2.19 35.49 2.29
C ALA A 475 -1.96 36.06 3.70
N ILE A 476 -2.98 36.06 4.57
CA ILE A 476 -2.85 36.51 5.97
C ILE A 476 -1.90 35.61 6.74
N GLN A 477 -2.04 34.29 6.61
CA GLN A 477 -1.20 33.32 7.31
C GLN A 477 0.27 33.46 6.90
N LEU A 478 0.56 33.49 5.60
CA LEU A 478 1.92 33.62 5.08
C LEU A 478 2.57 34.96 5.48
N CYS A 479 1.82 36.07 5.43
CA CYS A 479 2.34 37.36 5.90
C CYS A 479 2.58 37.38 7.41
N SER A 480 1.75 36.69 8.19
CA SER A 480 1.92 36.62 9.65
C SER A 480 3.18 35.85 10.01
N LYS A 481 3.43 34.72 9.35
CA LYS A 481 4.71 33.98 9.47
C LYS A 481 5.91 34.89 9.22
N VAL A 482 5.89 35.72 8.16
CA VAL A 482 6.98 36.68 7.89
C VAL A 482 7.15 37.67 9.04
N LEU A 483 6.06 38.16 9.63
CA LEU A 483 6.07 39.17 10.69
C LEU A 483 6.50 38.63 12.06
N ASP A 484 6.40 37.33 12.28
CA ASP A 484 6.98 36.67 13.47
C ASP A 484 8.52 36.79 13.46
N PHE A 485 9.13 36.76 12.27
CA PHE A 485 10.58 36.91 12.08
C PHE A 485 11.04 38.35 11.84
N GLU A 486 10.23 39.14 11.14
CA GLU A 486 10.50 40.53 10.76
C GLU A 486 9.27 41.41 11.01
N SER A 487 9.06 41.78 12.26
CA SER A 487 7.84 42.48 12.72
C SER A 487 7.53 43.83 12.03
N HIS A 488 8.51 44.42 11.34
CA HIS A 488 8.41 45.69 10.61
C HIS A 488 8.54 45.51 9.08
N ASN A 489 8.39 44.29 8.55
CA ASN A 489 8.46 44.05 7.11
C ASN A 489 7.29 44.73 6.38
N VAL A 490 7.58 45.85 5.71
CA VAL A 490 6.59 46.70 5.03
C VAL A 490 5.81 45.92 3.97
N LYS A 491 6.45 44.99 3.24
CA LYS A 491 5.78 44.19 2.19
C LYS A 491 4.75 43.23 2.79
N ALA A 492 5.09 42.57 3.91
CA ALA A 492 4.18 41.67 4.60
C ALA A 492 3.00 42.43 5.22
N LEU A 493 3.26 43.54 5.92
CA LEU A 493 2.20 44.41 6.48
C LEU A 493 1.27 44.94 5.38
N TYR A 494 1.82 45.40 4.27
CA TYR A 494 1.04 45.89 3.13
C TYR A 494 0.16 44.80 2.53
N ARG A 495 0.70 43.61 2.25
CA ARG A 495 -0.04 42.48 1.66
C ARG A 495 -1.11 41.92 2.61
N ARG A 496 -0.80 41.84 3.91
CA ARG A 496 -1.76 41.40 4.93
C ARG A 496 -2.91 42.39 5.10
N ALA A 497 -2.63 43.70 5.09
CA ALA A 497 -3.65 44.73 5.06
C ALA A 497 -4.56 44.65 3.83
N GLN A 498 -3.99 44.37 2.65
CA GLN A 498 -4.79 44.14 1.43
C GLN A 498 -5.76 42.95 1.59
N ALA A 499 -5.30 41.85 2.18
CA ALA A 499 -6.14 40.69 2.45
C ALA A 499 -7.24 40.99 3.48
N TYR A 500 -6.91 41.66 4.59
CA TYR A 500 -7.88 42.07 5.61
C TYR A 500 -8.97 43.00 5.06
N MET A 501 -8.61 43.93 4.18
CA MET A 501 -9.59 44.79 3.49
C MET A 501 -10.56 43.98 2.63
N LYS A 502 -10.12 42.84 2.07
CA LYS A 502 -10.97 41.95 1.26
C LYS A 502 -11.85 41.04 2.10
N THR A 503 -11.39 40.64 3.29
CA THR A 503 -12.20 39.89 4.27
C THR A 503 -13.08 40.79 5.15
N SER A 504 -13.09 42.10 4.89
CA SER A 504 -13.84 43.12 5.65
C SER A 504 -13.36 43.33 7.10
N ASP A 505 -12.19 42.82 7.47
CA ASP A 505 -11.54 43.14 8.75
C ASP A 505 -10.79 44.48 8.65
N LEU A 506 -11.55 45.57 8.67
CA LEU A 506 -11.01 46.92 8.48
C LEU A 506 -10.14 47.39 9.65
N ILE A 507 -10.32 46.80 10.84
CA ILE A 507 -9.57 47.17 12.06
C ILE A 507 -8.15 46.64 11.95
N SER A 508 -8.00 45.35 11.66
CA SER A 508 -6.68 44.72 11.49
C SER A 508 -5.93 45.34 10.30
N ALA A 509 -6.63 45.66 9.22
CA ALA A 509 -6.04 46.38 8.08
C ALA A 509 -5.50 47.77 8.47
N GLU A 510 -6.21 48.52 9.32
CA GLU A 510 -5.76 49.83 9.79
C GLU A 510 -4.48 49.71 10.63
N MET A 511 -4.42 48.72 11.52
CA MET A 511 -3.26 48.45 12.36
C MET A 511 -2.03 48.15 11.51
N ASP A 512 -2.14 47.27 10.51
CA ASP A 512 -1.03 46.91 9.63
C ASP A 512 -0.56 48.09 8.77
N ILE A 513 -1.49 48.91 8.24
CA ILE A 513 -1.15 50.11 7.47
C ILE A 513 -0.42 51.13 8.33
N LYS A 514 -0.87 51.35 9.58
CA LYS A 514 -0.21 52.27 10.50
C LYS A 514 1.22 51.81 10.78
N LYS A 515 1.38 50.52 11.10
CA LYS A 515 2.70 49.92 11.37
C LYS A 515 3.62 49.98 10.14
N ALA A 516 3.07 49.80 8.93
CA ALA A 516 3.82 49.92 7.69
C ALA A 516 4.30 51.37 7.44
N LEU A 517 3.49 52.38 7.75
CA LEU A 517 3.87 53.80 7.64
C LEU A 517 4.81 54.25 8.75
N GLU A 518 4.79 53.62 9.92
CA GLU A 518 5.79 53.82 10.98
C GLU A 518 7.17 53.33 10.53
N ALA A 519 7.21 52.19 9.81
CA ALA A 519 8.45 51.63 9.26
C ALA A 519 8.94 52.38 8.00
N ASP A 520 8.05 52.76 7.08
CA ASP A 520 8.38 53.55 5.88
C ASP A 520 7.35 54.67 5.65
N PRO A 521 7.58 55.88 6.21
CA PRO A 521 6.65 56.99 6.10
C PRO A 521 6.48 57.55 4.69
N GLN A 522 7.38 57.24 3.74
CA GLN A 522 7.31 57.75 2.36
C GLN A 522 6.73 56.74 1.38
N ASN A 523 6.31 55.57 1.86
CA ASN A 523 5.76 54.53 1.00
C ASN A 523 4.46 54.99 0.31
N ARG A 524 4.54 55.22 -1.01
CA ARG A 524 3.40 55.70 -1.82
C ARG A 524 2.27 54.68 -1.87
N GLU A 525 2.58 53.39 -1.94
CA GLU A 525 1.58 52.32 -2.07
C GLU A 525 0.78 52.16 -0.78
N VAL A 526 1.43 52.20 0.37
CA VAL A 526 0.77 52.12 1.68
C VAL A 526 -0.12 53.35 1.91
N LYS A 527 0.33 54.56 1.53
CA LYS A 527 -0.51 55.77 1.58
C LYS A 527 -1.76 55.67 0.71
N LEU A 528 -1.63 55.09 -0.49
CA LEU A 528 -2.77 54.85 -1.36
C LEU A 528 -3.74 53.84 -0.75
N LEU A 529 -3.21 52.75 -0.17
CA LEU A 529 -3.99 51.74 0.52
C LEU A 529 -4.76 52.33 1.71
N GLN A 530 -4.13 53.22 2.48
CA GLN A 530 -4.77 53.95 3.58
C GLN A 530 -5.96 54.79 3.09
N LYS A 531 -5.83 55.46 1.94
CA LYS A 531 -6.92 56.23 1.34
C LYS A 531 -8.10 55.32 0.96
N THR A 532 -7.80 54.17 0.37
CA THR A 532 -8.82 53.16 0.03
C THR A 532 -9.50 52.60 1.28
N LEU A 533 -8.76 52.30 2.34
CA LEU A 533 -9.31 51.83 3.61
C LEU A 533 -10.30 52.85 4.21
N ARG A 534 -9.93 54.14 4.25
CA ARG A 534 -10.83 55.20 4.74
C ARG A 534 -12.14 55.26 3.95
N GLN A 535 -12.07 55.09 2.64
CA GLN A 535 -13.26 55.05 1.80
C GLN A 535 -14.16 53.85 2.15
N LEU A 536 -13.58 52.66 2.33
CA LEU A 536 -14.31 51.47 2.76
C LEU A 536 -14.94 51.62 4.15
N GLN A 537 -14.23 52.23 5.10
CA GLN A 537 -14.75 52.52 6.44
C GLN A 537 -15.96 53.47 6.38
N ILE A 538 -15.90 54.54 5.57
CA ILE A 538 -17.02 55.46 5.36
C ILE A 538 -18.22 54.72 4.77
N GLU A 539 -18.00 53.85 3.79
CA GLU A 539 -19.07 53.06 3.16
C GLU A 539 -19.66 52.01 4.12
N SER A 540 -18.85 51.36 4.93
CA SER A 540 -19.31 50.43 5.98
C SER A 540 -20.16 51.16 7.01
N ASN A 541 -19.68 52.29 7.55
CA ASN A 541 -20.42 53.09 8.52
C ASN A 541 -21.76 53.59 7.95
N LYS A 542 -21.80 53.95 6.66
CA LYS A 542 -23.06 54.30 5.98
C LYS A 542 -24.00 53.10 5.84
N ARG A 543 -23.48 51.90 5.56
CA ARG A 543 -24.27 50.66 5.52
C ARG A 543 -24.82 50.31 6.89
N ASP A 544 -23.99 50.37 7.93
CA ASP A 544 -24.38 50.07 9.31
C ASP A 544 -25.41 51.07 9.82
N ALA A 545 -25.20 52.37 9.59
CA ALA A 545 -26.20 53.39 9.94
C ALA A 545 -27.56 53.12 9.27
N LYS A 546 -27.58 52.71 8.00
CA LYS A 546 -28.82 52.33 7.30
C LYS A 546 -29.45 51.06 7.88
N LEU A 547 -28.64 50.04 8.16
CA LEU A 547 -29.09 48.79 8.79
C LEU A 547 -29.71 49.05 10.16
N PHE A 548 -29.03 49.80 11.04
CA PHE A 548 -29.55 50.19 12.35
C PHE A 548 -30.84 51.00 12.22
N THR A 549 -30.89 51.99 11.32
CA THR A 549 -32.12 52.79 11.10
C THR A 549 -33.31 51.91 10.70
N ASN A 550 -33.09 50.95 9.79
CA ASN A 550 -34.12 50.01 9.35
C ASN A 550 -34.53 49.01 10.44
N MET A 551 -33.58 48.54 11.24
CA MET A 551 -33.81 47.60 12.35
C MET A 551 -34.60 48.27 13.48
N PHE A 552 -34.24 49.51 13.86
CA PHE A 552 -34.99 50.32 14.82
C PHE A 552 -36.42 50.58 14.34
N ALA A 553 -36.61 50.99 13.07
CA ALA A 553 -37.93 51.19 12.49
C ALA A 553 -38.81 49.92 12.50
N ARG A 554 -38.19 48.74 12.30
CA ARG A 554 -38.88 47.44 12.32
C ARG A 554 -39.20 46.97 13.75
N MET A 555 -38.34 47.25 14.72
CA MET A 555 -38.59 46.96 16.14
C MET A 555 -39.70 47.85 16.72
N SER A 556 -39.71 49.15 16.38
CA SER A 556 -40.78 50.07 16.78
C SER A 556 -42.15 49.68 16.20
N LYS A 557 -42.19 49.05 15.01
CA LYS A 557 -43.42 48.47 14.43
C LYS A 557 -43.87 47.17 15.10
N ARG A 558 -42.96 46.41 15.72
CA ARG A 558 -43.28 45.20 16.50
C ARG A 558 -43.78 45.52 17.90
N SER A 559 -43.27 46.59 18.54
CA SER A 559 -43.77 47.05 19.84
C SER A 559 -45.13 47.75 19.77
N SER A 560 -45.63 48.06 18.57
CA SER A 560 -46.90 48.79 18.36
C SER A 560 -48.09 47.92 17.95
N MET A 561 -48.04 46.59 18.10
CA MET A 561 -49.24 45.75 17.93
C MET A 561 -49.93 45.49 19.28
N PRO A 562 -51.21 45.86 19.46
CA PRO A 562 -51.91 45.70 20.73
C PRO A 562 -52.40 44.27 20.96
N ILE A 563 -52.27 43.79 22.20
CA ILE A 563 -52.97 42.62 22.74
C ILE A 563 -54.48 42.87 22.60
N LYS A 564 -55.14 42.20 21.64
CA LYS A 564 -56.61 42.11 21.62
C LYS A 564 -57.05 40.90 22.43
N LYS A 565 -57.68 41.17 23.58
CA LYS A 565 -58.49 40.21 24.34
C LYS A 565 -59.56 39.61 23.42
N LEU A 566 -59.53 38.29 23.23
CA LEU A 566 -60.65 37.53 22.68
C LEU A 566 -61.76 37.46 23.74
N LYS A 567 -62.98 37.85 23.33
CA LYS A 567 -64.22 37.56 24.06
C LYS A 567 -64.52 36.07 23.94
N VAL A 568 -64.93 35.49 25.06
CA VAL A 568 -65.55 34.17 25.19
C VAL A 568 -66.89 34.19 24.45
N GLU A 569 -67.00 33.41 23.37
CA GLU A 569 -68.27 32.82 22.93
C GLU A 569 -68.07 31.30 22.95
N ILE A 570 -68.98 30.64 23.67
CA ILE A 570 -69.01 29.19 23.83
C ILE A 570 -69.68 28.62 22.57
N ALA A 571 -68.93 27.87 21.77
CA ALA A 571 -69.45 26.84 20.87
C ALA A 571 -68.35 25.78 20.67
N GLU A 572 -68.74 24.53 20.85
CA GLU A 572 -67.92 23.33 21.08
C GLU A 572 -66.93 22.97 19.96
N PRO A 573 -65.80 22.31 20.27
CA PRO A 573 -65.10 21.49 19.30
C PRO A 573 -65.00 20.02 19.74
N GLU A 574 -65.56 19.13 18.91
CA GLU A 574 -65.11 17.75 18.80
C GLU A 574 -63.84 17.66 17.93
N LYS A 575 -62.85 16.93 18.48
CA LYS A 575 -61.87 15.99 17.87
C LYS A 575 -60.61 16.43 17.09
N SER A 576 -59.52 15.79 17.57
CA SER A 576 -58.27 15.28 16.94
C SER A 576 -57.26 16.30 16.39
N GLU A 577 -56.11 16.50 17.06
CA GLU A 577 -54.84 15.72 17.05
C GLU A 577 -53.92 16.11 15.88
N GLU A 578 -52.83 16.85 16.15
CA GLU A 578 -51.45 16.42 15.84
C GLU A 578 -50.38 17.36 16.43
N ALA A 579 -49.23 16.75 16.76
CA ALA A 579 -48.19 17.25 17.65
C ALA A 579 -47.12 18.12 16.95
N ALA A 580 -46.55 19.05 17.72
CA ALA A 580 -45.31 19.75 17.41
C ALA A 580 -44.24 19.41 18.45
N ALA A 581 -43.03 19.11 17.99
CA ALA A 581 -41.80 19.13 18.76
C ALA A 581 -40.90 20.24 18.20
N THR A 582 -40.38 21.10 19.07
CA THR A 582 -39.17 21.87 18.78
C THR A 582 -38.38 22.06 20.07
N GLU A 583 -37.07 22.01 19.87
CA GLU A 583 -35.99 21.83 20.82
C GLU A 583 -35.75 23.06 21.71
N ARG A 584 -35.09 22.79 22.86
CA ARG A 584 -34.60 23.75 23.83
C ARG A 584 -33.11 24.02 23.59
N GLU A 585 -32.73 25.28 23.74
CA GLU A 585 -31.36 25.72 24.02
C GLU A 585 -31.26 26.02 25.53
N CYS A 586 -30.19 25.59 26.19
CA CYS A 586 -29.92 25.80 27.62
C CYS A 586 -28.51 26.34 27.79
N VAL A 587 -28.32 27.40 28.60
CA VAL A 587 -27.05 27.64 29.32
C VAL A 587 -27.31 28.31 30.69
N ALA A 588 -26.51 27.85 31.68
CA ALA A 588 -26.06 28.47 32.95
C ALA A 588 -26.94 28.40 34.22
N GLU A 589 -26.60 27.41 35.08
CA GLU A 589 -26.06 27.49 36.47
C GLU A 589 -26.30 28.71 37.40
N PRO A 590 -26.02 28.63 38.73
CA PRO A 590 -26.24 27.55 39.71
C PRO A 590 -26.73 28.09 41.09
N SER A 591 -27.12 27.22 42.03
CA SER A 591 -26.74 27.24 43.47
C SER A 591 -27.61 26.30 44.34
N THR A 592 -26.93 25.71 45.32
CA THR A 592 -27.25 24.61 46.25
C THR A 592 -28.07 25.06 47.48
N PRO A 593 -28.21 24.27 48.57
CA PRO A 593 -28.67 22.87 48.76
C PRO A 593 -29.72 22.75 49.90
N SER A 594 -30.33 21.57 50.08
CA SER A 594 -30.69 21.07 51.43
C SER A 594 -31.00 19.56 51.44
N GLU A 595 -30.44 18.90 52.44
CA GLU A 595 -30.59 17.50 52.85
C GLU A 595 -32.02 17.14 53.28
N ASP A 596 -32.44 15.88 53.11
CA ASP A 596 -32.90 15.06 54.25
C ASP A 596 -32.89 13.54 53.95
N ARG A 597 -32.85 12.77 55.04
CA ARG A 597 -32.23 11.45 55.21
C ARG A 597 -33.15 10.21 55.08
N MET A 598 -32.46 9.06 55.14
CA MET A 598 -32.80 7.70 55.65
C MET A 598 -33.17 6.65 54.59
N ALA A 599 -32.29 5.71 54.22
CA ALA A 599 -31.67 4.59 54.96
C ALA A 599 -32.58 3.35 55.10
N VAL A 600 -32.27 2.28 54.36
CA VAL A 600 -32.40 0.86 54.79
C VAL A 600 -31.28 0.03 54.13
N ASP A 601 -30.81 -0.93 54.91
CA ASP A 601 -29.56 -1.69 54.87
C ASP A 601 -29.73 -3.11 54.27
N GLN A 602 -28.58 -3.79 54.09
CA GLN A 602 -28.33 -5.25 53.99
C GLN A 602 -28.39 -5.95 52.62
N SER A 603 -27.20 -6.24 52.05
CA SER A 603 -26.57 -7.58 51.97
C SER A 603 -25.22 -7.49 51.28
#